data_AF-A0A5B0G1F0-F1
#
_entry.id   AF-A0A5B0G1F0-F1
#
_cell.length_a   1.000
_cell.length_b   1.000
_cell.length_c   1.000
_cell.angle_alpha   90.00
_cell.angle_beta   90.00
_cell.angle_gamma   90.00
#
_symmetry.space_group_name_H-M   'P 1'
#
loop_
_entity.id
_entity.type
_entity.pdbx_description
1 polymer ?
#
loop_
_entity_poly.entity_id
_entity_poly.type
_entity_poly.pdbx_seq_one_letter_code
_entity_poly.pdbx_strand_id
1 'polypeptide(L)'
;MKNAALIFVLTSTFSTFNVAQAEDVDPAAMKNVYDSTRNIAGLITYCVDKGFLKSDSTENAKKMVAFAKGMPGGVDTSDGDKNEAYGREGKGKGPDGKYERVESAAPQGVEAWCKEADEGVREGLKSVGL
;
A
#
# COMPACT_ATOMS: atom_id res chain seq x y z
N MET A 1 -49.85 -12.41 39.95
CA MET A 1 -49.26 -12.56 41.30
C MET A 1 -48.03 -13.46 41.12
N LYS A 2 -46.79 -13.12 41.45
CA LYS A 2 -46.29 -12.35 42.60
C LYS A 2 -44.85 -11.90 42.26
N ASN A 3 -44.54 -10.63 42.54
CA ASN A 3 -43.22 -10.02 42.41
C ASN A 3 -42.29 -10.49 43.53
N ALA A 4 -41.00 -10.68 43.22
CA ALA A 4 -39.85 -10.50 44.11
C ALA A 4 -38.58 -10.83 43.30
N ALA A 5 -37.46 -10.14 43.37
CA ALA A 5 -37.09 -8.85 43.95
C ALA A 5 -35.75 -8.49 43.29
N LEU A 6 -35.55 -7.20 42.98
CA LEU A 6 -34.23 -6.65 42.68
C LEU A 6 -33.30 -6.85 43.88
N ILE A 7 -32.06 -7.31 43.62
CA ILE A 7 -30.90 -6.92 44.43
C ILE A 7 -29.78 -6.51 43.47
N PHE A 8 -29.53 -5.20 43.45
CA PHE A 8 -28.32 -4.55 42.97
C PHE A 8 -27.16 -4.92 43.91
N VAL A 9 -26.04 -5.42 43.36
CA VAL A 9 -24.72 -5.19 43.98
C VAL A 9 -23.74 -4.79 42.87
N LEU A 10 -23.41 -3.51 42.88
CA LEU A 10 -22.26 -2.92 42.20
C LEU A 10 -20.97 -3.41 42.87
N THR A 11 -20.15 -4.15 42.14
CA THR A 11 -18.70 -4.19 42.35
C THR A 11 -18.02 -3.98 41.02
N SER A 12 -17.97 -2.71 40.60
CA SER A 12 -17.11 -2.25 39.52
C SER A 12 -15.66 -2.26 40.01
N THR A 13 -15.02 -3.41 39.97
CA THR A 13 -13.56 -3.46 39.93
C THR A 13 -13.16 -2.96 38.55
N PHE A 14 -12.87 -1.67 38.46
CA PHE A 14 -12.06 -1.10 37.40
C PHE A 14 -10.66 -1.71 37.49
N SER A 15 -10.52 -2.95 37.01
CA SER A 15 -9.24 -3.54 36.72
C SER A 15 -8.77 -2.91 35.42
N THR A 16 -7.96 -1.86 35.59
CA THR A 16 -6.96 -1.34 34.65
C THR A 16 -7.10 -1.90 33.23
N PHE A 17 -7.70 -1.10 32.35
CA PHE A 17 -7.42 -1.18 30.92
C PHE A 17 -5.90 -1.08 30.79
N ASN A 18 -5.26 -2.24 30.68
CA ASN A 18 -3.86 -2.33 30.37
C ASN A 18 -3.67 -1.62 29.04
N VAL A 19 -2.91 -0.54 29.10
CA VAL A 19 -1.99 -0.04 28.08
C VAL A 19 -2.27 -0.55 26.67
N ALA A 20 -2.69 0.39 25.82
CA ALA A 20 -2.46 0.43 24.38
C ALA A 20 -1.53 -0.68 23.89
N GLN A 21 -2.10 -1.73 23.29
CA GLN A 21 -1.32 -2.55 22.39
C GLN A 21 -1.04 -1.68 21.18
N ALA A 22 0.18 -1.17 21.08
CA ALA A 22 0.75 -0.92 19.78
C ALA A 22 0.74 -2.29 19.07
N GLU A 23 -0.27 -2.54 18.25
CA GLU A 23 -0.20 -3.61 17.27
C GLU A 23 0.92 -3.19 16.32
N ASP A 24 2.11 -3.76 16.54
CA ASP A 24 3.19 -3.67 15.56
C ASP A 24 2.61 -4.09 14.21
N VAL A 25 2.74 -3.22 13.20
CA VAL A 25 2.19 -3.49 11.87
C VAL A 25 2.81 -4.80 11.36
N ASP A 26 1.97 -5.73 10.90
CA ASP A 26 2.40 -7.06 10.45
C ASP A 26 3.58 -6.97 9.46
N PRO A 27 4.75 -7.58 9.75
CA PRO A 27 5.92 -7.51 8.88
C PRO A 27 5.64 -7.99 7.44
N ALA A 28 4.74 -8.96 7.26
CA ALA A 28 4.37 -9.42 5.93
C ALA A 28 3.55 -8.38 5.17
N ALA A 29 2.62 -7.69 5.85
CA ALA A 29 1.92 -6.53 5.29
C ALA A 29 2.91 -5.42 4.89
N MET A 30 3.89 -5.10 5.73
CA MET A 30 4.91 -4.08 5.45
C MET A 30 5.77 -4.42 4.23
N LYS A 31 6.21 -5.68 4.13
CA LYS A 31 6.92 -6.18 2.95
C LYS A 31 6.06 -6.05 1.69
N ASN A 32 4.79 -6.45 1.76
CA ASN A 32 3.88 -6.35 0.62
C ASN A 32 3.67 -4.90 0.17
N VAL A 33 3.55 -3.94 1.10
CA VAL A 33 3.47 -2.51 0.76
C VAL A 33 4.73 -2.08 0.02
N TYR A 34 5.92 -2.37 0.55
CA TYR A 34 7.18 -2.00 -0.08
C TYR A 34 7.34 -2.63 -1.47
N ASP A 35 7.11 -3.93 -1.59
CA ASP A 35 7.18 -4.67 -2.84
C ASP A 35 6.22 -4.12 -3.89
N SER A 36 4.98 -3.81 -3.48
CA SER A 36 3.97 -3.20 -4.37
C SER A 36 4.40 -1.80 -4.81
N THR A 37 4.95 -1.01 -3.91
CA THR A 37 5.42 0.35 -4.22
C THR A 37 6.59 0.32 -5.20
N ARG A 38 7.52 -0.64 -5.06
CA ARG A 38 8.60 -0.88 -6.02
C ARG A 38 8.07 -1.29 -7.39
N ASN A 39 7.08 -2.19 -7.43
CA ASN A 39 6.44 -2.58 -8.68
C ASN A 39 5.74 -1.40 -9.37
N ILE A 40 4.99 -0.59 -8.62
CA ILE A 40 4.37 0.64 -9.13
C ILE A 40 5.43 1.62 -9.66
N ALA A 41 6.55 1.80 -8.97
CA ALA A 41 7.64 2.66 -9.47
C ALA A 41 8.22 2.16 -10.80
N GLY A 42 8.34 0.85 -10.96
CA GLY A 42 8.69 0.24 -12.25
C GLY A 42 7.65 0.51 -13.33
N LEU A 43 6.36 0.36 -13.00
CA LEU A 43 5.25 0.60 -13.92
C LEU A 43 5.15 2.07 -14.36
N ILE A 44 5.38 3.02 -13.43
CA ILE A 44 5.44 4.45 -13.76
C ILE A 44 6.61 4.72 -14.70
N THR A 45 7.77 4.08 -14.48
CA THR A 45 8.91 4.18 -15.41
C THR A 45 8.54 3.64 -16.79
N TYR A 46 7.89 2.47 -16.86
CA TYR A 46 7.37 1.92 -18.11
C TYR A 46 6.43 2.90 -18.83
N CYS A 47 5.50 3.53 -18.10
CA CYS A 47 4.59 4.53 -18.65
C CYS A 47 5.29 5.78 -19.18
N VAL A 48 6.38 6.22 -18.52
CA VAL A 48 7.24 7.32 -19.00
C VAL A 48 8.02 6.91 -20.25
N ASP A 49 8.61 5.72 -20.27
CA ASP A 49 9.36 5.20 -21.41
C ASP A 49 8.47 5.02 -22.66
N LYS A 50 7.17 4.75 -22.45
CA LYS A 50 6.16 4.71 -23.51
C LYS A 50 5.68 6.10 -23.97
N GLY A 51 6.03 7.16 -23.26
CA GLY A 51 5.62 8.53 -23.55
C GLY A 51 4.21 8.90 -23.07
N PHE A 52 3.59 8.09 -22.21
CA PHE A 52 2.26 8.36 -21.67
C PHE A 52 2.29 9.32 -20.47
N LEU A 53 3.42 9.36 -19.77
CA LEU A 53 3.66 10.20 -18.60
C LEU A 53 4.92 11.04 -18.79
N LYS A 54 5.07 12.05 -17.92
CA LYS A 54 6.26 12.92 -17.87
C LYS A 54 7.29 12.36 -16.90
N SER A 55 8.55 12.77 -17.05
CA SER A 55 9.66 12.25 -16.24
C SER A 55 9.51 12.51 -14.73
N ASP A 56 8.81 13.58 -14.33
CA ASP A 56 8.52 13.90 -12.93
C ASP A 56 7.61 12.88 -12.24
N SER A 57 6.81 12.12 -13.00
CA SER A 57 6.06 10.96 -12.46
C SER A 57 6.98 9.94 -11.80
N THR A 58 8.18 9.70 -12.36
CA THR A 58 9.15 8.76 -11.76
C THR A 58 9.68 9.27 -10.43
N GLU A 59 9.83 10.59 -10.26
CA GLU A 59 10.28 11.18 -8.99
C GLU A 59 9.22 11.04 -7.90
N ASN A 60 7.94 11.22 -8.25
CA ASN A 60 6.84 10.98 -7.31
C ASN A 60 6.77 9.50 -6.89
N ALA A 61 6.94 8.57 -7.82
CA ALA A 61 6.97 7.15 -7.49
C ALA A 61 8.16 6.79 -6.57
N LYS A 62 9.35 7.38 -6.79
CA LYS A 62 10.51 7.22 -5.90
C LYS A 62 10.24 7.75 -4.48
N LYS A 63 9.54 8.88 -4.34
CA LYS A 63 9.14 9.40 -3.02
C LYS A 63 8.25 8.40 -2.28
N MET A 64 7.32 7.76 -2.98
CA MET A 64 6.46 6.73 -2.38
C MET A 64 7.28 5.53 -1.90
N VAL A 65 8.24 5.05 -2.71
CA VAL A 65 9.15 3.96 -2.30
C VAL A 65 9.96 4.35 -1.07
N ALA A 66 10.48 5.58 -1.02
CA ALA A 66 11.23 6.08 0.11
C ALA A 66 10.37 6.16 1.38
N PHE A 67 9.13 6.63 1.25
CA PHE A 67 8.15 6.62 2.34
C PHE A 67 7.91 5.20 2.86
N ALA A 68 7.60 4.25 1.96
CA ALA A 68 7.35 2.86 2.33
C ALA A 68 8.55 2.22 3.04
N LYS A 69 9.76 2.49 2.57
CA LYS A 69 11.01 2.01 3.21
C LYS A 69 11.24 2.62 4.59
N GLY A 70 10.81 3.86 4.80
CA GLY A 70 11.01 4.62 6.04
C GLY A 70 9.99 4.30 7.14
N MET A 71 9.01 3.43 6.88
CA MET A 71 8.01 3.10 7.88
C MET A 71 8.64 2.38 9.10
N PRO A 72 8.15 2.64 10.33
CA PRO A 72 8.66 2.01 11.55
C PRO A 72 8.61 0.48 11.51
N GLY A 73 9.49 -0.18 12.27
CA GLY A 73 9.50 -1.64 12.43
C GLY A 73 10.47 -2.39 11.52
N GLY A 74 11.11 -1.70 10.56
CA GLY A 74 12.06 -2.31 9.64
C GLY A 74 11.35 -3.09 8.53
N VAL A 75 11.54 -2.65 7.29
CA VAL A 75 10.89 -3.24 6.12
C VAL A 75 11.83 -4.22 5.44
N ASP A 76 11.38 -5.44 5.18
CA ASP A 76 12.09 -6.37 4.31
C ASP A 76 12.08 -5.82 2.88
N THR A 77 13.28 -5.54 2.35
CA THR A 77 13.46 -4.95 1.02
C THR A 77 14.05 -5.92 -0.01
N SER A 78 14.24 -7.18 0.37
CA SER A 78 14.99 -8.19 -0.39
C SER A 78 14.49 -8.41 -1.82
N ASP A 79 13.18 -8.35 -2.05
CA ASP A 79 12.57 -8.55 -3.38
C ASP A 79 12.30 -7.23 -4.13
N GLY A 80 12.61 -6.08 -3.54
CA GLY A 80 12.22 -4.78 -4.09
C GLY A 80 12.74 -4.51 -5.51
N ASP A 81 13.97 -4.89 -5.81
CA ASP A 81 14.56 -4.70 -7.14
C ASP A 81 13.92 -5.61 -8.19
N LYS A 82 13.61 -6.84 -7.81
CA LYS A 82 12.89 -7.79 -8.67
C LYS A 82 11.48 -7.29 -8.98
N ASN A 83 10.77 -6.76 -7.97
CA ASN A 83 9.41 -6.23 -8.16
C ASN A 83 9.40 -4.97 -9.03
N GLU A 84 10.39 -4.07 -8.87
CA GLU A 84 10.57 -2.93 -9.77
C GLU A 84 10.88 -3.38 -11.20
N ALA A 85 11.74 -4.39 -11.39
CA ALA A 85 12.07 -4.91 -12.71
C ALA A 85 10.83 -5.45 -13.44
N TYR A 86 9.95 -6.21 -12.76
CA TYR A 86 8.67 -6.61 -13.36
C TYR A 86 7.80 -5.41 -13.75
N GLY A 87 7.78 -4.36 -12.91
CA GLY A 87 7.05 -3.15 -13.23
C GLY A 87 7.59 -2.46 -14.49
N ARG A 88 8.91 -2.40 -14.66
CA ARG A 88 9.54 -1.83 -15.87
C ARG A 88 9.22 -2.63 -17.14
N GLU A 89 8.93 -3.92 -17.00
CA GLU A 89 8.43 -4.77 -18.09
C GLU A 89 6.93 -4.56 -18.40
N GLY A 90 6.27 -3.62 -17.72
CA GLY A 90 4.82 -3.39 -17.86
C GLY A 90 3.99 -4.48 -17.17
N LYS A 91 4.52 -5.13 -16.12
CA LYS A 91 3.81 -6.19 -15.39
C LYS A 91 3.41 -5.73 -13.99
N GLY A 92 2.11 -5.67 -13.75
CA GLY A 92 1.52 -5.39 -12.44
C GLY A 92 1.21 -6.67 -11.68
N LYS A 93 1.29 -6.61 -10.34
CA LYS A 93 0.85 -7.71 -9.48
C LYS A 93 -0.66 -7.68 -9.32
N GLY A 94 -1.35 -8.71 -9.81
CA GLY A 94 -2.80 -8.87 -9.71
C GLY A 94 -3.26 -9.28 -8.30
N PRO A 95 -4.58 -9.32 -8.06
CA PRO A 95 -5.17 -9.72 -6.77
C PRO A 95 -4.84 -11.16 -6.35
N ASP A 96 -4.57 -12.04 -7.33
CA ASP A 96 -4.15 -13.42 -7.11
C ASP A 96 -2.63 -13.56 -6.84
N GLY A 97 -1.92 -12.43 -6.80
CA GLY A 97 -0.49 -12.34 -6.55
C GLY A 97 0.39 -12.62 -7.77
N LYS A 98 -0.19 -12.90 -8.94
CA LYS A 98 0.58 -13.14 -10.17
C LYS A 98 0.94 -11.83 -10.88
N TYR A 99 2.04 -11.87 -11.62
CA TYR A 99 2.45 -10.76 -12.48
C TYR A 99 1.82 -10.89 -13.86
N GLU A 100 1.05 -9.88 -14.24
CA GLU A 100 0.34 -9.83 -15.51
C GLU A 100 0.63 -8.52 -16.24
N ARG A 101 0.59 -8.57 -17.57
CA ARG A 101 0.79 -7.41 -18.42
C ARG A 101 -0.33 -6.39 -18.20
N VAL A 102 0.02 -5.13 -17.97
CA VAL A 102 -0.97 -4.06 -17.78
C VAL A 102 -1.89 -3.89 -18.98
N GLU A 103 -1.44 -4.25 -20.19
CA GLU A 103 -2.27 -4.31 -21.39
C GLU A 103 -3.49 -5.23 -21.22
N SER A 104 -3.35 -6.34 -20.49
CA SER A 104 -4.43 -7.29 -20.27
C SER A 104 -5.45 -6.78 -19.25
N ALA A 105 -5.05 -5.86 -18.37
CA ALA A 105 -5.86 -5.31 -17.30
C ALA A 105 -6.43 -3.91 -17.58
N ALA A 106 -6.11 -3.31 -18.73
CA ALA A 106 -6.48 -1.94 -19.09
C ALA A 106 -7.57 -1.89 -20.16
N PRO A 107 -8.87 -2.06 -19.82
CA PRO A 107 -9.97 -2.04 -20.79
C PRO A 107 -10.12 -0.71 -21.51
N GLN A 108 -9.67 0.39 -20.89
CA GLN A 108 -9.64 1.73 -21.47
C GLN A 108 -8.31 2.06 -22.19
N GLY A 109 -7.41 1.08 -22.30
CA GLY A 109 -6.08 1.24 -22.89
C GLY A 109 -5.00 1.60 -21.87
N VAL A 110 -3.75 1.29 -22.23
CA VAL A 110 -2.57 1.44 -21.36
C VAL A 110 -2.31 2.89 -20.96
N GLU A 111 -2.56 3.85 -21.86
CA GLU A 111 -2.36 5.27 -21.56
C GLU A 111 -3.28 5.75 -20.42
N ALA A 112 -4.57 5.35 -20.46
CA ALA A 112 -5.52 5.67 -19.40
C ALA A 112 -5.08 5.05 -18.08
N TRP A 113 -4.72 3.77 -18.09
CA TRP A 113 -4.17 3.08 -16.93
C TRP A 113 -2.94 3.78 -16.34
N CYS A 114 -2.02 4.23 -17.19
CA CYS A 114 -0.82 4.95 -16.77
C CYS A 114 -1.16 6.29 -16.09
N LYS A 115 -2.14 7.03 -16.60
CA LYS A 115 -2.60 8.30 -16.00
C LYS A 115 -3.25 8.07 -14.64
N GLU A 116 -4.09 7.04 -14.53
CA GLU A 116 -4.71 6.65 -13.26
C GLU A 116 -3.67 6.19 -12.23
N ALA A 117 -2.66 5.41 -12.64
CA ALA A 117 -1.58 4.99 -11.77
C ALA A 117 -0.76 6.18 -11.25
N ASP A 118 -0.42 7.14 -12.11
CA ASP A 118 0.27 8.38 -11.71
C ASP A 118 -0.56 9.24 -10.76
N GLU A 119 -1.85 9.39 -11.04
CA GLU A 119 -2.78 10.08 -10.14
C GLU A 119 -2.84 9.40 -8.77
N GLY A 120 -2.98 8.08 -8.72
CA GLY A 120 -2.96 7.33 -7.47
C GLY A 120 -1.66 7.51 -6.68
N VAL A 121 -0.50 7.55 -7.36
CA VAL A 121 0.78 7.87 -6.70
C VAL A 121 0.76 9.28 -6.11
N ARG A 122 0.29 10.29 -6.89
CA ARG A 122 0.22 11.68 -6.42
C ARG A 122 -0.75 11.85 -5.27
N GLU A 123 -1.90 11.21 -5.30
CA GLU A 123 -2.89 11.23 -4.22
C GLU A 123 -2.37 10.53 -2.96
N GLY A 124 -1.71 9.39 -3.12
CA GLY A 124 -1.04 8.70 -2.03
C GLY A 124 -0.02 9.61 -1.34
N LEU A 125 0.83 10.31 -2.10
CA LEU A 125 1.82 11.23 -1.53
C LEU A 125 1.14 12.34 -0.72
N LYS A 126 0.09 12.96 -1.28
CA LYS A 126 -0.69 13.98 -0.56
C LYS A 126 -1.26 13.45 0.75
N SER A 127 -1.75 12.21 0.76
CA SER A 127 -2.33 11.59 1.96
C SER A 127 -1.32 11.39 3.10
N VAL A 128 -0.03 11.30 2.76
CA VAL A 128 1.07 11.17 3.72
C VAL A 128 1.85 12.48 3.91
N GLY A 129 1.35 13.59 3.36
CA GLY A 129 1.92 14.92 3.51
C GLY A 129 3.15 15.23 2.63
N LEU A 130 3.28 14.57 1.48
CA LEU A 130 4.40 14.69 0.53
C LEU A 130 3.99 15.23 -0.85
#